data_AF-A0A524EXZ2-F1
#
_entry.id   AF-A0A524EXZ2-F1
#
_cell.length_a   1.000
_cell.length_b   1.000
_cell.length_c   1.000
_cell.angle_alpha   90.00
_cell.angle_beta   90.00
_cell.angle_gamma   90.00
#
_symmetry.space_group_name_H-M   'P 1'
#
loop_
_entity.id
_entity.type
_entity.pdbx_description
1 polymer ?
#
loop_
_entity_poly.entity_id
_entity_poly.type
_entity_poly.pdbx_seq_one_letter_code
_entity_poly.pdbx_strand_id
1 'polypeptide(L)'
;MNNDHKNENDRPMKSKIRIIGGAFYLIFLLLILSFLILSNVNLYISILLIIFLFLLGVGPIISGFNKQRLHNLFHRREPQLKKLEKDPIKRVNNVTLNFEYKTELLKKCSKCGMLLIGSLNRCPNCGNNKFD
;
A
#
# COMPACT_ATOMS: atom_id res chain seq x y z
N MET A 1 -25.45 15.40 32.86
CA MET A 1 -24.08 15.04 33.31
C MET A 1 -23.83 13.60 32.92
N ASN A 2 -23.20 13.38 31.76
CA ASN A 2 -22.77 12.05 31.32
C ASN A 2 -21.25 11.99 31.53
N ASN A 3 -20.83 11.21 32.51
CA ASN A 3 -19.42 10.91 32.72
C ASN A 3 -19.08 9.65 31.92
N ASP A 4 -18.50 9.87 30.75
CA ASP A 4 -17.83 8.83 29.96
C ASP A 4 -16.55 8.40 30.67
N HIS A 5 -16.66 7.39 31.54
CA HIS A 5 -15.51 6.61 31.98
C HIS A 5 -15.00 5.76 30.81
N LYS A 6 -14.15 6.36 29.98
CA LYS A 6 -13.33 5.64 29.00
C LYS A 6 -12.34 4.76 29.76
N ASN A 7 -12.61 3.46 29.79
CA ASN A 7 -11.71 2.42 30.29
C ASN A 7 -10.36 2.50 29.58
N GLU A 8 -9.34 2.94 30.31
CA GLU A 8 -7.96 3.09 29.87
C GLU A 8 -7.12 1.83 30.18
N ASN A 9 -7.70 0.63 30.07
CA ASN A 9 -7.02 -0.63 30.40
C ASN A 9 -6.91 -1.65 29.25
N ASP A 10 -7.43 -1.37 28.06
CA ASP A 10 -7.46 -2.36 26.96
C ASP A 10 -6.22 -2.38 26.04
N ARG A 11 -5.15 -1.64 26.36
CA ARG A 11 -3.95 -1.57 25.51
C ARG A 11 -2.80 -2.58 25.76
N PRO A 12 -2.71 -3.40 26.82
CA PRO A 12 -1.57 -4.31 26.99
C PRO A 12 -1.75 -5.68 26.31
N MET A 13 -2.94 -6.02 25.79
CA MET A 13 -3.21 -7.40 25.36
C MET A 13 -2.65 -7.72 23.95
N LYS A 14 -2.55 -6.70 23.08
CA LYS A 14 -2.14 -6.89 21.67
C LYS A 14 -0.65 -7.15 21.48
N SER A 15 0.21 -6.69 22.41
CA SER A 15 1.66 -6.94 22.35
C SER A 15 2.03 -8.35 22.82
N LYS A 16 1.35 -8.87 23.85
CA LYS A 16 1.59 -10.22 24.40
C LYS A 16 1.32 -11.32 23.36
N ILE A 17 0.26 -11.17 22.55
CA ILE A 17 -0.11 -12.14 21.51
C ILE A 17 1.00 -12.29 20.45
N ARG A 18 1.68 -11.19 20.09
CA ARG A 18 2.78 -11.23 19.11
C ARG A 18 4.01 -11.95 19.65
N ILE A 19 4.33 -11.75 20.92
CA ILE A 19 5.46 -12.42 21.60
C ILE A 19 5.18 -13.92 21.70
N ILE A 20 3.95 -14.29 22.08
CA ILE A 20 3.52 -15.69 22.15
C ILE A 20 3.58 -16.34 20.75
N GLY A 21 3.07 -15.67 19.71
CA GLY A 21 3.15 -16.18 18.34
C GLY A 21 4.59 -16.38 17.84
N GLY A 22 5.50 -15.45 18.16
CA GLY A 22 6.92 -15.59 17.84
C GLY A 22 7.59 -16.76 18.57
N ALA A 23 7.26 -16.96 19.84
CA ALA A 23 7.77 -18.09 20.63
C ALA A 23 7.26 -19.44 20.08
N PHE A 24 5.98 -19.55 19.75
CA PHE A 24 5.42 -20.74 19.11
C PHE A 24 6.09 -21.06 17.77
N TYR A 25 6.33 -20.03 16.96
CA TYR A 25 7.03 -20.18 15.69
C TYR A 25 8.47 -20.68 15.85
N LEU A 26 9.20 -20.15 16.84
CA LEU A 26 10.56 -20.61 17.17
C LEU A 26 10.59 -22.08 17.60
N ILE A 27 9.66 -22.47 18.48
CA ILE A 27 9.53 -23.87 18.94
C ILE A 27 9.21 -24.79 17.76
N PHE A 28 8.31 -24.37 16.87
CA PHE A 28 7.95 -25.13 15.67
C PHE A 28 9.17 -25.32 14.74
N LEU A 29 9.97 -24.28 14.55
CA LEU A 29 11.18 -24.32 13.73
C LEU A 29 12.25 -25.26 14.33
N LEU A 30 12.40 -25.28 15.66
CA LEU A 30 13.25 -26.22 16.40
C LEU A 30 12.80 -27.68 16.28
N LEU A 31 11.48 -27.92 16.31
CA LEU A 31 10.88 -29.24 16.10
C LEU A 31 11.18 -29.77 14.71
N ILE A 32 11.00 -28.93 13.68
CA ILE A 32 11.33 -29.28 12.29
C ILE A 32 12.82 -29.61 12.18
N LEU A 33 13.71 -28.76 12.70
CA LEU A 33 15.16 -29.02 12.66
C LEU A 33 15.52 -30.37 13.30
N SER A 34 14.96 -30.67 14.49
CA SER A 34 15.17 -31.95 15.16
C SER A 34 14.69 -33.13 14.32
N PHE A 35 13.51 -33.02 13.69
CA PHE A 35 12.97 -34.04 12.80
C PHE A 35 13.86 -34.30 11.57
N LEU A 36 14.43 -33.25 10.97
CA LEU A 36 15.31 -33.39 9.81
C LEU A 36 16.64 -34.06 10.17
N ILE A 37 17.20 -33.77 11.34
CA ILE A 37 18.41 -34.44 11.85
C ILE A 37 18.14 -35.94 12.05
N LEU A 38 17.00 -36.28 12.67
CA LEU A 38 16.64 -37.68 12.94
C LEU A 38 16.40 -38.48 11.65
N SER A 39 15.90 -37.82 10.62
CA SER A 39 15.58 -38.42 9.32
C SER A 39 16.80 -38.63 8.42
N ASN A 40 18.02 -38.29 8.88
CA ASN A 40 19.27 -38.35 8.11
C ASN A 40 19.17 -37.67 6.72
N VAL A 41 18.40 -36.57 6.64
CA VAL A 41 18.29 -35.81 5.40
C VAL A 41 19.61 -35.09 5.13
N ASN A 42 19.97 -34.95 3.85
CA ASN A 42 21.12 -34.16 3.45
C ASN A 42 21.12 -32.79 4.13
N LEU A 43 22.22 -32.48 4.83
CA LEU A 43 22.37 -31.30 5.66
C LEU A 43 22.12 -30.00 4.88
N TYR A 44 22.53 -29.96 3.61
CA TYR A 44 22.28 -28.82 2.72
C TYR A 44 20.78 -28.56 2.51
N ILE A 45 19.99 -29.61 2.27
CA ILE A 45 18.54 -29.51 2.08
C ILE A 45 17.88 -29.03 3.37
N SER A 46 18.35 -29.51 4.52
CA SER A 46 17.86 -29.08 5.84
C SER A 46 18.06 -27.58 6.07
N ILE A 47 19.27 -27.07 5.81
CA ILE A 47 19.56 -25.64 5.92
C ILE A 47 18.68 -24.82 4.98
N LEU A 48 18.54 -25.24 3.71
CA LEU A 48 17.75 -24.53 2.71
C LEU A 48 16.28 -24.42 3.15
N LEU A 49 15.72 -25.52 3.68
CA LEU A 49 14.34 -25.60 4.14
C LEU A 49 14.10 -24.72 5.38
N ILE A 50 15.07 -24.65 6.28
CA ILE A 50 15.02 -23.77 7.46
C ILE A 50 15.04 -22.30 7.04
N ILE A 51 15.94 -21.91 6.14
CA ILE A 51 16.00 -20.54 5.62
C ILE A 51 14.67 -20.17 4.94
N PHE A 52 14.13 -21.07 4.13
CA PHE A 52 12.85 -20.87 3.45
C PHE A 52 11.70 -20.66 4.45
N LEU A 53 11.59 -21.54 5.45
CA LEU A 53 10.58 -21.41 6.51
C LEU A 53 10.75 -20.11 7.28
N PHE A 54 11.99 -19.76 7.64
CA PHE A 54 12.33 -18.53 8.34
C PHE A 54 11.83 -17.30 7.59
N LEU A 55 12.12 -17.20 6.30
CA LEU A 55 11.67 -16.09 5.45
C LEU A 55 10.13 -16.00 5.39
N LEU A 56 9.45 -17.16 5.28
CA LEU A 56 8.00 -17.25 5.28
C LEU A 56 7.38 -16.77 6.60
N GLY A 57 8.00 -17.08 7.75
CA GLY A 57 7.52 -16.66 9.06
C GLY A 57 7.82 -15.20 9.40
N VAL A 58 8.95 -14.68 8.92
CA VAL A 58 9.35 -13.28 9.13
C VAL A 58 8.48 -12.31 8.31
N GLY A 59 8.01 -12.71 7.12
CA GLY A 59 7.11 -11.91 6.27
C GLY A 59 5.87 -11.34 6.98
N PRO A 60 5.01 -12.16 7.61
CA PRO A 60 3.84 -11.68 8.33
C PRO A 60 4.20 -10.83 9.56
N ILE A 61 5.32 -11.11 10.24
CA ILE A 61 5.79 -10.33 11.38
C ILE A 61 6.22 -8.92 10.94
N ILE A 62 6.94 -8.79 9.82
CA ILE A 62 7.38 -7.50 9.28
C ILE A 62 6.21 -6.73 8.63
N SER A 63 5.30 -7.40 7.92
CA SER A 63 4.18 -6.73 7.23
C SER A 63 3.20 -6.02 8.19
N GLY A 64 3.12 -6.49 9.44
CA GLY A 64 2.30 -5.86 10.48
C GLY A 64 2.86 -4.56 11.08
N PHE A 65 4.11 -4.18 10.75
CA PHE A 65 4.80 -3.12 11.49
C PHE A 65 4.64 -1.70 10.94
N ASN A 66 4.13 -1.47 9.72
CA ASN A 66 4.26 -0.13 9.11
C ASN A 66 3.04 0.49 8.42
N LYS A 67 1.82 -0.07 8.45
CA LYS A 67 0.67 0.67 7.88
C LYS A 67 0.27 1.89 8.72
N GLN A 68 0.37 1.83 10.05
CA GLN A 68 0.00 2.96 10.93
C GLN A 68 1.09 4.03 11.07
N ARG A 69 2.39 3.66 11.07
CA ARG A 69 3.48 4.66 11.11
C ARG A 69 3.64 5.42 9.79
N LEU A 70 3.36 4.78 8.65
CA LEU A 70 3.41 5.46 7.35
C LEU A 70 2.26 6.48 7.20
N HIS A 71 1.09 6.20 7.80
CA HIS A 71 -0.06 7.12 7.74
C HIS A 71 0.16 8.44 8.50
N ASN A 72 1.12 8.49 9.43
CA ASN A 72 1.53 9.72 10.11
C ASN A 72 2.54 10.54 9.30
N LEU A 73 3.31 9.91 8.40
CA LEU A 73 4.18 10.61 7.46
C LEU A 73 3.42 11.12 6.23
N PHE A 74 2.32 10.45 5.87
CA PHE A 74 1.36 10.89 4.86
C PHE A 74 0.08 11.49 5.48
N HIS A 75 0.18 12.12 6.67
CA HIS A 75 -0.80 13.13 7.06
C HIS A 75 -0.61 14.33 6.13
N ARG A 76 -1.18 14.20 4.94
CA ARG A 76 -1.58 15.32 4.10
C ARG A 76 -2.35 16.22 5.07
N ARG A 77 -1.79 17.40 5.39
CA ARG A 77 -2.53 18.48 6.03
C ARG A 77 -3.77 18.66 5.18
N GLU A 78 -4.88 18.07 5.58
CA GLU A 78 -6.16 18.61 5.16
C GLU A 78 -6.10 20.06 5.65
N PRO A 79 -6.15 21.05 4.75
CA PRO A 79 -6.29 22.42 5.21
C PRO A 79 -7.52 22.40 6.09
N GLN A 80 -7.34 22.73 7.37
CA GLN A 80 -8.46 22.94 8.26
C GLN A 80 -9.30 23.99 7.57
N LEU A 81 -10.39 23.54 6.94
CA LEU A 81 -11.44 24.39 6.44
C LEU A 81 -12.00 25.01 7.71
N LYS A 82 -11.39 26.13 8.14
CA LYS A 82 -12.04 27.08 9.03
C LYS A 82 -13.45 27.16 8.49
N LYS A 83 -14.44 26.83 9.32
CA LYS A 83 -15.84 27.13 9.07
C LYS A 83 -15.88 28.59 8.63
N LEU A 84 -15.85 28.82 7.33
CA LEU A 84 -16.26 30.06 6.75
C LEU A 84 -17.76 30.04 7.04
N GLU A 85 -18.13 30.89 7.98
CA GLU A 85 -19.50 31.34 8.16
C GLU A 85 -20.10 31.51 6.77
N LYS A 86 -21.15 30.75 6.51
CA LYS A 86 -21.86 30.79 5.23
C LYS A 86 -22.52 32.16 5.13
N ASP A 87 -21.82 33.11 4.55
CA ASP A 87 -22.52 34.16 3.81
C ASP A 87 -23.32 33.44 2.71
N PRO A 88 -24.61 33.78 2.51
CA PRO A 88 -25.44 33.13 1.52
C PRO A 88 -24.78 33.30 0.15
N ILE A 89 -24.32 32.17 -0.41
CA ILE A 89 -23.77 32.08 -1.76
C ILE A 89 -24.79 32.69 -2.71
N LYS A 90 -24.53 33.93 -3.17
CA LYS A 90 -25.19 34.48 -4.35
C LYS A 90 -24.90 33.50 -5.47
N ARG A 91 -25.94 32.79 -5.94
CA ARG A 91 -25.84 31.92 -7.11
C ARG A 91 -25.41 32.81 -8.28
N VAL A 92 -24.12 32.80 -8.59
CA VAL A 92 -23.63 33.34 -9.85
C VAL A 92 -24.07 32.35 -10.90
N ASN A 93 -25.21 32.65 -11.52
CA ASN A 93 -25.73 31.85 -12.61
C ASN A 93 -24.70 31.89 -13.75
N ASN A 94 -24.32 30.69 -14.18
CA ASN A 94 -23.83 30.40 -15.53
C ASN A 94 -22.49 31.04 -15.90
N VAL A 95 -21.44 30.81 -15.09
CA VAL A 95 -20.09 30.84 -15.66
C VAL A 95 -19.89 29.50 -16.36
N THR A 96 -20.21 29.44 -17.65
CA THR A 96 -19.70 28.40 -18.55
C THR A 96 -18.19 28.57 -18.62
N LEU A 97 -17.48 27.86 -17.75
CA LEU A 97 -16.04 27.69 -17.86
C LEU A 97 -15.81 26.93 -19.17
N ASN A 98 -15.53 27.67 -20.24
CA ASN A 98 -15.01 27.10 -21.49
C ASN A 98 -13.61 26.58 -21.17
N PHE A 99 -13.52 25.33 -20.72
CA PHE A 99 -12.28 24.60 -20.65
C PHE A 99 -11.83 24.31 -22.08
N GLU A 100 -11.19 25.30 -22.71
CA GLU A 100 -10.47 25.09 -23.95
C GLU A 100 -9.19 24.32 -23.60
N TYR A 101 -9.28 22.99 -23.61
CA TYR A 101 -8.10 22.15 -23.50
C TYR A 101 -7.23 22.44 -24.73
N LYS A 102 -6.16 23.21 -24.54
CA LYS A 102 -5.24 23.65 -25.60
C LYS A 102 -4.64 22.50 -26.42
N THR A 103 -4.72 21.28 -25.91
CA THR A 103 -4.22 20.06 -26.56
C THR A 103 -5.09 18.86 -26.22
N GLU A 104 -5.43 18.05 -27.21
CA GLU A 104 -6.10 16.76 -27.03
C GLU A 104 -5.29 15.85 -26.09
N LEU A 105 -5.97 15.31 -25.08
CA LEU A 105 -5.34 14.48 -24.04
C LEU A 105 -4.88 13.12 -24.58
N LEU A 106 -5.56 12.63 -25.61
CA LEU A 106 -5.30 11.36 -26.27
C LEU A 106 -5.24 11.60 -27.77
N LYS A 107 -4.26 10.96 -28.42
CA LYS A 107 -4.05 10.97 -29.86
C LYS A 107 -4.02 9.53 -30.36
N LYS A 108 -4.51 9.28 -31.57
CA LYS A 108 -4.46 7.95 -32.18
C LYS A 108 -3.33 7.90 -33.18
N CYS A 109 -2.49 6.87 -33.14
CA CYS A 109 -1.46 6.72 -34.17
C CYS A 109 -2.09 6.33 -35.51
N SER A 110 -1.91 7.16 -36.54
CA SER A 110 -2.46 6.94 -37.89
C SER A 110 -1.97 5.65 -38.57
N LYS A 111 -0.81 5.12 -38.13
CA LYS A 111 -0.18 3.93 -38.75
C LYS A 111 -0.60 2.61 -38.09
N CYS A 112 -0.66 2.55 -36.76
CA CYS A 112 -0.93 1.30 -36.03
C CYS A 112 -2.22 1.34 -35.18
N GLY A 113 -2.94 2.46 -35.16
CA GLY A 113 -4.20 2.62 -34.45
C GLY A 113 -4.10 2.69 -32.92
N MET A 114 -2.89 2.69 -32.36
CA MET A 114 -2.64 2.74 -30.92
C MET A 114 -3.02 4.11 -30.34
N LEU A 115 -3.78 4.12 -29.24
CA LEU A 115 -4.09 5.32 -28.47
C LEU A 115 -2.90 5.71 -27.59
N LEU A 116 -2.52 6.98 -27.64
CA LEU A 116 -1.34 7.55 -26.99
C LEU A 116 -1.71 8.81 -26.25
N ILE A 117 -1.00 9.10 -25.17
CA ILE A 117 -1.15 10.36 -24.44
C ILE A 117 -0.65 11.50 -25.33
N GLY A 118 -1.37 12.62 -25.38
CA GLY A 118 -1.09 13.74 -26.29
C GLY A 118 0.31 14.36 -26.15
N SER A 119 1.00 14.12 -25.04
CA SER A 119 2.38 14.52 -24.77
C SER A 119 3.45 13.66 -25.46
N LEU A 120 3.09 12.50 -26.01
CA LEU A 120 4.01 11.62 -26.74
C LEU A 120 4.19 12.10 -28.18
N ASN A 121 5.44 12.39 -28.56
CA ASN A 121 5.80 12.83 -29.91
C ASN A 121 6.06 11.68 -30.89
N ARG A 122 6.19 10.43 -30.40
CA ARG A 122 6.43 9.23 -31.23
C ARG A 122 5.66 8.03 -30.68
N CYS A 123 5.11 7.22 -31.60
CA CYS A 123 4.45 5.97 -31.25
C CYS A 123 5.47 4.91 -30.82
N PRO A 124 5.35 4.29 -29.64
CA PRO A 124 6.27 3.25 -29.16
C PRO A 124 6.19 1.96 -29.98
N ASN A 125 5.05 1.70 -30.63
CA ASN A 125 4.85 0.48 -31.40
C ASN A 125 5.44 0.57 -32.82
N CYS A 126 5.31 1.72 -33.50
CA CYS A 126 5.71 1.86 -34.90
C CYS A 126 6.73 2.97 -35.19
N GLY A 127 7.18 3.70 -34.17
CA GLY A 127 8.15 4.79 -34.26
C GLY A 127 7.66 6.06 -34.96
N ASN A 128 6.43 6.07 -35.47
CA ASN A 128 5.89 7.16 -36.28
C ASN A 128 5.44 8.35 -35.42
N ASN A 129 5.47 9.56 -35.99
CA ASN A 129 5.11 10.82 -35.34
C ASN A 129 3.83 11.46 -35.90
N LYS A 130 3.14 10.78 -36.81
CA LYS A 130 1.81 11.17 -37.30
C LYS A 130 0.72 10.61 -36.38
N PHE A 131 -0.13 11.50 -35.90
CA PHE A 131 -1.27 11.19 -35.06
C PHE A 131 -2.51 11.89 -35.59
N ASP A 132 -3.65 11.21 -35.45
CA ASP A 132 -5.00 11.71 -35.70
C ASP A 132 -5.75 11.93 -34.40
#